data_AF-A0AA43A8X6-F1
#
_entry.id   AF-A0AA43A8X6-F1
#
_cell.length_a   1.000
_cell.length_b   1.000
_cell.length_c   1.000
_cell.angle_alpha   90.00
_cell.angle_beta   90.00
_cell.angle_gamma   90.00
#
_symmetry.space_group_name_H-M   'P 1'
#
loop_
_entity.id
_entity.type
_entity.pdbx_description
1 polymer ?
#
loop_
_entity_poly.entity_id
_entity_poly.type
_entity_poly.pdbx_seq_one_letter_code
_entity_poly.pdbx_strand_id
1 'polypeptide(L)'
;MLWFGKRTASSAVATVPAEVVPVDLPVPLDTEIFQRHFNALLAGMEQDGGADSFLAALEAKRQAVAEARERALEVPPGLDAIEPVLALVFTARRKLYPALTALGDEQLAALMSRLWFDTSSLPDRLQQFIDAMPGAENGTRASVKVAAKLRRAAWDFAAEMLHYGEPERYPLMSRWVWDQGTQSGALREFVRGGDAMREVPFSNDPAVFEGARRWLAGQLAAQGIYRDEALWINLVLGQAYLAYFRSMTEGSLGADFGRGVPPNEQLKRLLGIDAAPGARPDRVKKPQAEKPATQSKAH
;
A
#
# COMPACT_ATOMS: atom_id res chain seq x y z
N MET A 1 12.40 -25.69 -8.39
CA MET A 1 11.71 -26.91 -7.93
C MET A 1 10.37 -26.49 -7.35
N LEU A 2 9.27 -26.79 -8.05
CA LEU A 2 7.91 -26.46 -7.60
C LEU A 2 7.54 -27.38 -6.42
N TRP A 3 7.26 -26.78 -5.26
CA TRP A 3 6.99 -27.50 -4.03
C TRP A 3 5.53 -27.99 -4.01
N PHE A 4 5.32 -29.26 -4.33
CA PHE A 4 4.05 -29.94 -4.10
C PHE A 4 4.00 -30.47 -2.66
N GLY A 5 3.55 -29.61 -1.73
CA GLY A 5 3.28 -30.00 -0.34
C GLY A 5 1.90 -30.65 -0.21
N LYS A 6 1.86 -31.90 0.26
CA LYS A 6 0.67 -32.64 0.68
C LYS A 6 -0.27 -31.76 1.52
N ARG A 7 -1.58 -31.86 1.26
CA ARG A 7 -2.67 -31.37 2.13
C ARG A 7 -2.42 -31.83 3.58
N THR A 8 -1.85 -30.97 4.40
CA THR A 8 -2.16 -30.94 5.83
C THR A 8 -3.52 -30.27 5.95
N ALA A 9 -4.41 -30.89 6.72
CA ALA A 9 -5.74 -30.34 6.97
C ALA A 9 -5.59 -28.91 7.52
N SER A 10 -5.94 -27.94 6.69
CA SER A 10 -6.04 -26.54 7.11
C SER A 10 -6.99 -26.50 8.29
N SER A 11 -6.54 -25.97 9.43
CA SER A 11 -7.46 -25.57 10.51
C SER A 11 -8.52 -24.70 9.86
N ALA A 12 -9.79 -25.06 10.01
CA ALA A 12 -10.90 -24.30 9.45
C ALA A 12 -10.75 -22.83 9.86
N VAL A 13 -10.26 -22.00 8.93
CA VAL A 13 -10.21 -20.57 9.10
C VAL A 13 -11.67 -20.16 9.17
N ALA A 14 -12.10 -19.71 10.35
CA ALA A 14 -13.42 -19.13 10.52
C ALA A 14 -13.58 -18.09 9.41
N THR A 15 -14.60 -18.26 8.57
CA THR A 15 -14.85 -17.38 7.44
C THR A 15 -15.25 -16.03 8.02
N VAL A 16 -14.27 -15.14 8.19
CA VAL A 16 -14.55 -13.77 8.63
C VAL A 16 -15.38 -13.15 7.50
N PRO A 17 -16.62 -12.68 7.78
CA PRO A 17 -17.45 -12.12 6.73
C PRO A 17 -16.72 -10.93 6.09
N ALA A 18 -16.67 -10.93 4.76
CA ALA A 18 -16.06 -9.85 4.00
C ALA A 18 -16.82 -8.55 4.30
N GLU A 19 -16.09 -7.54 4.75
CA GLU A 19 -16.67 -6.22 5.05
C GLU A 19 -17.02 -5.45 3.77
N VAL A 20 -16.36 -5.80 2.68
CA VAL A 20 -16.59 -5.24 1.35
C VAL A 20 -17.26 -6.31 0.48
N VAL A 21 -18.41 -5.96 -0.09
CA VAL A 21 -19.11 -6.80 -1.06
C VAL A 21 -18.50 -6.52 -2.44
N PRO A 22 -18.06 -7.53 -3.21
CA PRO A 22 -17.53 -7.29 -4.55
C PRO A 22 -18.62 -6.78 -5.50
N VAL A 23 -18.18 -6.09 -6.53
CA VAL A 23 -18.96 -5.92 -7.77
C VAL A 23 -18.32 -6.68 -8.91
N ASP A 24 -19.12 -6.99 -9.92
CA ASP A 24 -18.57 -7.38 -11.22
C ASP A 24 -17.79 -6.21 -11.80
N LEU A 25 -16.58 -6.49 -12.29
CA LEU A 25 -15.73 -5.46 -12.86
C LEU A 25 -16.34 -4.96 -14.18
N PRO A 26 -16.46 -3.63 -14.35
CA PRO A 26 -17.12 -3.04 -15.53
C PRO A 26 -16.35 -3.26 -16.84
N VAL A 27 -15.08 -3.65 -16.74
CA VAL A 27 -14.28 -4.17 -17.85
C VAL A 27 -13.53 -5.42 -17.37
N PRO A 28 -13.46 -6.50 -18.16
CA PRO A 28 -12.79 -7.72 -17.74
C PRO A 28 -11.29 -7.52 -17.61
N LEU A 29 -10.72 -8.18 -16.61
CA LEU A 29 -9.27 -8.37 -16.49
C LEU A 29 -8.85 -9.60 -17.30
N ASP A 30 -7.61 -9.57 -17.78
CA ASP A 30 -7.11 -10.51 -18.77
C ASP A 30 -6.18 -11.58 -18.18
N THR A 31 -6.55 -12.84 -18.37
CA THR A 31 -5.80 -13.99 -17.87
C THR A 31 -4.40 -14.11 -18.47
N GLU A 32 -4.23 -13.84 -19.77
CA GLU A 32 -2.92 -13.95 -20.42
C GLU A 32 -1.97 -12.85 -19.93
N ILE A 33 -2.51 -11.65 -19.70
CA ILE A 33 -1.75 -10.55 -19.10
C ILE A 33 -1.37 -10.88 -17.65
N PHE A 34 -2.29 -11.47 -16.87
CA PHE A 34 -1.96 -11.99 -15.54
C PHE A 34 -0.78 -12.96 -15.59
N GLN A 35 -0.82 -13.95 -16.49
CA GLN A 35 0.27 -14.93 -16.61
C GLN A 35 1.59 -14.27 -16.94
N ARG A 36 1.60 -13.24 -17.79
CA ARG A 36 2.80 -12.47 -18.12
C ARG A 36 3.40 -11.79 -16.89
N HIS A 37 2.59 -11.07 -16.10
CA HIS A 37 3.09 -10.41 -14.89
C HIS A 37 3.50 -11.42 -13.81
N PHE A 38 2.74 -12.50 -13.64
CA PHE A 38 3.04 -13.55 -12.67
C PHE A 38 4.35 -14.29 -13.01
N ASN A 39 4.57 -14.66 -14.27
CA ASN A 39 5.82 -15.28 -14.70
C ASN A 39 7.02 -14.33 -14.54
N ALA A 40 6.84 -13.04 -14.87
CA ALA A 40 7.89 -12.04 -14.67
C ALA A 40 8.22 -11.84 -13.18
N LEU A 41 7.21 -11.91 -12.30
CA LEU A 41 7.38 -11.87 -10.85
C LEU A 41 8.23 -13.07 -10.37
N LEU A 42 7.84 -14.28 -10.75
CA LEU A 42 8.55 -15.50 -10.34
C LEU A 42 10.02 -15.48 -10.81
N ALA A 43 10.26 -15.13 -12.08
CA ALA A 43 11.61 -15.01 -12.62
C ALA A 43 12.45 -13.96 -11.88
N GLY A 44 11.84 -12.84 -11.46
CA GLY A 44 12.51 -11.82 -10.67
C GLY A 44 12.84 -12.28 -9.25
N MET A 45 11.95 -13.05 -8.62
CA MET A 45 12.15 -13.59 -7.26
C MET A 45 13.24 -14.66 -7.20
N GLU A 46 13.38 -15.50 -8.23
CA GLU A 46 14.43 -16.53 -8.29
C GLU A 46 15.84 -15.95 -8.13
N GLN A 47 16.04 -14.69 -8.56
CA GLN A 47 17.33 -13.99 -8.47
C GLN A 47 17.60 -13.42 -7.07
N ASP A 48 16.62 -13.44 -6.16
CA ASP A 48 16.62 -12.62 -4.94
C ASP A 48 16.08 -13.38 -3.71
N GLY A 49 16.43 -14.65 -3.61
CA GLY A 49 16.08 -15.52 -2.47
C GLY A 49 14.74 -16.26 -2.61
N GLY A 50 14.10 -16.20 -3.77
CA GLY A 50 12.85 -16.90 -4.06
C GLY A 50 11.61 -16.21 -3.48
N ALA A 51 10.43 -16.78 -3.78
CA ALA A 51 9.15 -16.24 -3.33
C ALA A 51 9.02 -16.19 -1.81
N ASP A 52 9.58 -17.18 -1.10
CA ASP A 52 9.49 -17.28 0.36
C ASP A 52 10.08 -16.06 1.08
N SER A 53 11.16 -15.48 0.55
CA SER A 53 11.78 -14.26 1.09
C SER A 53 10.84 -13.05 1.01
N PHE A 54 10.14 -12.90 -0.12
CA PHE A 54 9.18 -11.82 -0.33
C PHE A 54 7.92 -12.01 0.52
N LEU A 55 7.40 -13.23 0.58
CA LEU A 55 6.23 -13.57 1.40
C LEU A 55 6.53 -13.38 2.88
N ALA A 56 7.69 -13.83 3.37
CA ALA A 56 8.10 -13.62 4.76
C ALA A 56 8.22 -12.13 5.11
N ALA A 57 8.74 -11.31 4.20
CA ALA A 57 8.87 -9.88 4.43
C ALA A 57 7.51 -9.14 4.39
N LEU A 58 6.59 -9.55 3.51
CA LEU A 58 5.21 -9.06 3.50
C LEU A 58 4.45 -9.50 4.75
N GLU A 59 4.67 -10.73 5.21
CA GLU A 59 4.08 -11.24 6.43
C GLU A 59 4.60 -10.48 7.66
N ALA A 60 5.88 -10.14 7.71
CA ALA A 60 6.43 -9.27 8.75
C ALA A 60 5.78 -7.88 8.74
N LYS A 61 5.52 -7.31 7.55
CA LYS A 61 4.77 -6.04 7.43
C LYS A 61 3.32 -6.19 7.91
N ARG A 62 2.62 -7.25 7.51
CA ARG A 62 1.27 -7.57 7.97
C ARG A 62 1.24 -7.67 9.50
N GLN A 63 2.14 -8.43 10.07
CA GLN A 63 2.24 -8.63 11.51
C GLN A 63 2.52 -7.33 12.27
N ALA A 64 3.42 -6.46 11.78
CA ALA A 64 3.67 -5.17 12.40
C ALA A 64 2.42 -4.27 12.46
N VAL A 65 1.60 -4.27 11.40
CA VAL A 65 0.34 -3.51 11.37
C VAL A 65 -0.73 -4.16 12.24
N ALA A 66 -0.84 -5.50 12.21
CA ALA A 66 -1.76 -6.26 13.05
C ALA A 66 -1.47 -6.05 14.54
N GLU A 67 -0.20 -6.09 14.97
CA GLU A 67 0.21 -5.82 16.35
C GLU A 67 -0.08 -4.38 16.78
N ALA A 68 0.16 -3.39 15.91
CA ALA A 68 -0.18 -2.00 16.18
C ALA A 68 -1.69 -1.83 16.36
N ARG A 69 -2.49 -2.49 15.51
CA ARG A 69 -3.96 -2.52 15.62
C ARG A 69 -4.39 -3.22 16.90
N GLU A 70 -3.92 -4.43 17.19
CA GLU A 70 -4.30 -5.17 18.40
C GLU A 70 -4.00 -4.39 19.68
N ARG A 71 -2.80 -3.78 19.76
CA ARG A 71 -2.43 -2.91 20.89
C ARG A 71 -3.37 -1.72 21.05
N ALA A 72 -3.89 -1.17 19.94
CA ALA A 72 -4.81 -0.04 19.95
C ALA A 72 -6.17 -0.35 20.61
N LEU A 73 -6.51 -1.62 20.85
CA LEU A 73 -7.68 -2.01 21.65
C LEU A 73 -7.51 -1.72 23.14
N GLU A 74 -6.26 -1.70 23.63
CA GLU A 74 -5.94 -1.53 25.04
C GLU A 74 -5.35 -0.14 25.32
N VAL A 75 -4.51 0.36 24.41
CA VAL A 75 -3.74 1.59 24.58
C VAL A 75 -3.95 2.50 23.36
N PRO A 76 -4.47 3.73 23.54
CA PRO A 76 -4.60 4.70 22.45
C PRO A 76 -3.27 4.91 21.70
N PRO A 77 -3.20 4.68 20.38
CA PRO A 77 -1.93 4.71 19.66
C PRO A 77 -1.47 6.15 19.37
N GLY A 78 -0.39 6.58 20.03
CA GLY A 78 0.31 7.83 19.75
C GLY A 78 1.23 7.74 18.52
N LEU A 79 1.92 8.83 18.21
CA LEU A 79 2.82 8.90 17.06
C LEU A 79 3.96 7.87 17.14
N ASP A 80 4.44 7.56 18.33
CA ASP A 80 5.48 6.55 18.59
C ASP A 80 5.06 5.14 18.16
N ALA A 81 3.79 4.78 18.36
CA ALA A 81 3.22 3.51 17.91
C ALA A 81 2.96 3.49 16.40
N ILE A 82 2.62 4.64 15.81
CA ILE A 82 2.26 4.74 14.38
C ILE A 82 3.47 4.96 13.46
N GLU A 83 4.53 5.60 13.93
CA GLU A 83 5.75 5.87 13.13
C GLU A 83 6.35 4.60 12.49
N PRO A 84 6.51 3.46 13.21
CA PRO A 84 7.08 2.25 12.63
C PRO A 84 6.26 1.69 11.47
N VAL A 85 4.92 1.70 11.56
CA VAL A 85 4.05 1.22 10.48
C VAL A 85 3.95 2.23 9.34
N LEU A 86 4.02 3.53 9.63
CA LEU A 86 4.13 4.58 8.60
C LEU A 86 5.39 4.41 7.76
N ALA A 87 6.51 4.04 8.37
CA ALA A 87 7.77 3.79 7.65
C ALA A 87 7.69 2.69 6.58
N LEU A 88 6.71 1.78 6.71
CA LEU A 88 6.44 0.67 5.78
C LEU A 88 5.54 1.06 4.60
N VAL A 89 4.94 2.26 4.61
CA VAL A 89 4.09 2.73 3.50
C VAL A 89 4.89 3.68 2.60
N PHE A 90 5.43 3.14 1.51
CA PHE A 90 6.34 3.86 0.61
C PHE A 90 5.81 5.23 0.14
N THR A 91 4.55 5.28 -0.27
CA THR A 91 3.93 6.49 -0.84
C THR A 91 3.67 7.59 0.19
N ALA A 92 3.69 7.23 1.48
CA ALA A 92 3.26 8.07 2.59
C ALA A 92 4.38 8.43 3.59
N ARG A 93 5.35 7.53 3.82
CA ARG A 93 6.39 7.64 4.85
C ARG A 93 7.15 8.98 4.88
N ARG A 94 7.38 9.60 3.72
CA ARG A 94 8.11 10.87 3.60
C ARG A 94 7.24 12.13 3.73
N LYS A 95 5.91 11.98 3.78
CA LYS A 95 4.95 13.10 3.66
C LYS A 95 4.07 13.25 4.89
N LEU A 96 3.59 12.15 5.47
CA LEU A 96 2.55 12.22 6.50
C LEU A 96 3.08 12.58 7.87
N TYR A 97 4.30 12.19 8.23
CA TYR A 97 4.77 12.37 9.60
C TYR A 97 4.68 13.79 10.13
N PRO A 98 5.10 14.85 9.39
CA PRO A 98 4.91 16.22 9.88
C PRO A 98 3.45 16.56 10.17
N ALA A 99 2.51 16.05 9.34
CA ALA A 99 1.08 16.26 9.55
C ALA A 99 0.55 15.47 10.76
N LEU A 100 0.98 14.22 10.94
CA LEU A 100 0.59 13.41 12.10
C LEU A 100 1.14 13.98 13.41
N THR A 101 2.37 14.49 13.41
CA THR A 101 2.94 15.21 14.56
C THR A 101 2.12 16.45 14.90
N ALA A 102 1.68 17.21 13.89
CA ALA A 102 0.88 18.41 14.11
C ALA A 102 -0.54 18.13 14.64
N LEU A 103 -1.10 16.94 14.36
CA LEU A 103 -2.38 16.52 14.94
C LEU A 103 -2.30 16.27 16.45
N GLY A 104 -1.14 15.82 16.94
CA GLY A 104 -0.96 15.36 18.31
C GLY A 104 -1.51 13.95 18.57
N ASP A 105 -1.04 13.32 19.64
CA ASP A 105 -1.31 11.91 19.92
C ASP A 105 -2.78 11.60 20.18
N GLU A 106 -3.51 12.49 20.85
CA GLU A 106 -4.94 12.31 21.16
C GLU A 106 -5.79 12.21 19.88
N GLN A 107 -5.61 13.18 18.97
CA GLN A 107 -6.34 13.21 17.71
C GLN A 107 -5.91 12.07 16.78
N LEU A 108 -4.61 11.73 16.76
CA LEU A 108 -4.10 10.59 16.01
C LEU A 108 -4.72 9.28 16.50
N ALA A 109 -4.74 9.06 17.81
CA ALA A 109 -5.34 7.87 18.41
C ALA A 109 -6.83 7.76 18.07
N ALA A 110 -7.58 8.87 18.15
CA ALA A 110 -8.98 8.90 17.77
C ALA A 110 -9.20 8.55 16.28
N LEU A 111 -8.36 9.07 15.38
CA LEU A 111 -8.45 8.76 13.95
C LEU A 111 -8.12 7.30 13.64
N MET A 112 -7.07 6.75 14.27
CA MET A 112 -6.68 5.35 14.09
C MET A 112 -7.71 4.39 14.68
N SER A 113 -8.25 4.69 15.86
CA SER A 113 -9.34 3.92 16.47
C SER A 113 -10.56 3.90 15.57
N ARG A 114 -10.92 5.04 14.97
CA ARG A 114 -12.04 5.09 14.02
C ARG A 114 -11.75 4.29 12.76
N LEU A 115 -10.55 4.44 12.20
CA LEU A 115 -10.16 3.70 11.01
C LEU A 115 -10.27 2.19 11.22
N TRP A 116 -9.75 1.66 12.32
CA TRP A 116 -9.68 0.22 12.56
C TRP A 116 -10.94 -0.42 13.13
N PHE A 117 -11.68 0.29 13.98
CA PHE A 117 -12.71 -0.34 14.84
C PHE A 117 -14.10 0.27 14.71
N ASP A 118 -14.24 1.41 14.04
CA ASP A 118 -15.56 2.02 13.86
C ASP A 118 -16.45 1.18 12.93
N THR A 119 -17.75 1.20 13.20
CA THR A 119 -18.76 0.42 12.45
C THR A 119 -19.41 1.21 11.32
N SER A 120 -19.05 2.48 11.11
CA SER A 120 -19.45 3.26 9.94
C SER A 120 -18.92 2.64 8.65
N SER A 121 -19.43 3.12 7.52
CA SER A 121 -19.03 2.58 6.23
C SER A 121 -17.53 2.75 6.01
N LEU A 122 -16.91 1.78 5.33
CA LEU A 122 -15.49 1.85 4.99
C LEU A 122 -15.10 3.15 4.26
N PRO A 123 -15.87 3.65 3.26
CA PRO A 123 -15.62 4.96 2.66
C PRO A 123 -15.61 6.11 3.68
N ASP A 124 -16.53 6.13 4.65
CA ASP A 124 -16.60 7.20 5.65
C ASP A 124 -15.38 7.19 6.56
N ARG A 125 -14.92 6.01 7.00
CA ARG A 125 -13.72 5.88 7.85
C ARG A 125 -12.46 6.36 7.13
N LEU A 126 -12.29 5.96 5.86
CA LEU A 126 -11.19 6.43 5.01
C LEU A 126 -11.26 7.96 4.83
N GLN A 127 -12.43 8.48 4.48
CA GLN A 127 -12.62 9.90 4.22
C GLN A 127 -12.36 10.76 5.46
N GLN A 128 -12.81 10.32 6.65
CA GLN A 128 -12.52 10.98 7.92
C GLN A 128 -11.01 11.06 8.20
N PHE A 129 -10.26 9.99 7.96
CA PHE A 129 -8.81 10.00 8.13
C PHE A 129 -8.13 11.02 7.20
N ILE A 130 -8.58 11.09 5.94
CA ILE A 130 -8.04 12.00 4.93
C ILE A 130 -8.40 13.45 5.25
N ASP A 131 -9.61 13.70 5.74
CA ASP A 131 -10.11 15.04 6.03
C ASP A 131 -9.43 15.69 7.22
N ALA A 132 -8.88 14.89 8.13
CA ALA A 132 -8.02 15.37 9.20
C ALA A 132 -6.68 15.96 8.71
N MET A 133 -6.26 15.68 7.47
CA MET A 133 -5.01 16.23 6.95
C MET A 133 -5.14 17.73 6.67
N PRO A 134 -4.11 18.54 7.00
CA PRO A 134 -4.08 19.97 6.72
C PRO A 134 -4.49 20.33 5.28
N GLY A 135 -5.33 21.36 5.18
CA GLY A 135 -5.73 21.98 3.91
C GLY A 135 -4.66 22.91 3.33
N ALA A 136 -5.02 23.66 2.29
CA ALA A 136 -4.13 24.66 1.69
C ALA A 136 -4.03 25.89 2.60
N GLU A 137 -2.82 26.23 3.07
CA GLU A 137 -2.58 27.31 4.05
C GLU A 137 -2.92 28.71 3.54
N ASN A 138 -2.77 28.98 2.24
CA ASN A 138 -2.88 30.34 1.66
C ASN A 138 -3.61 30.38 0.31
N GLY A 139 -4.31 29.30 -0.07
CA GLY A 139 -5.04 29.21 -1.34
C GLY A 139 -4.20 29.26 -2.62
N THR A 140 -2.87 29.40 -2.53
CA THR A 140 -1.99 29.42 -3.70
C THR A 140 -2.01 28.06 -4.42
N ARG A 141 -1.77 28.06 -5.74
CA ARG A 141 -1.66 26.81 -6.52
C ARG A 141 -0.61 25.85 -5.95
N ALA A 142 0.46 26.38 -5.34
CA ALA A 142 1.49 25.60 -4.70
C ALA A 142 0.98 24.92 -3.42
N SER A 143 0.32 25.64 -2.51
CA SER A 143 -0.23 25.07 -1.28
C SER A 143 -1.36 24.08 -1.55
N VAL A 144 -2.23 24.36 -2.53
CA VAL A 144 -3.26 23.42 -3.01
C VAL A 144 -2.62 22.11 -3.50
N LYS A 145 -1.54 22.19 -4.27
CA LYS A 145 -0.82 21.00 -4.74
C LYS A 145 -0.16 20.22 -3.60
N VAL A 146 0.35 20.90 -2.58
CA VAL A 146 0.94 20.24 -1.39
C VAL A 146 -0.16 19.52 -0.59
N ALA A 147 -1.26 20.20 -0.28
CA ALA A 147 -2.40 19.60 0.42
C ALA A 147 -2.97 18.39 -0.34
N ALA A 148 -3.12 18.49 -1.67
CA ALA A 148 -3.58 17.37 -2.50
C ALA A 148 -2.62 16.16 -2.43
N LYS A 149 -1.30 16.39 -2.46
CA LYS A 149 -0.30 15.32 -2.30
C LYS A 149 -0.34 14.68 -0.92
N LEU A 150 -0.62 15.47 0.11
CA LEU A 150 -0.74 15.00 1.49
C LEU A 150 -1.98 14.13 1.68
N ARG A 151 -3.15 14.59 1.22
CA ARG A 151 -4.40 13.80 1.22
C ARG A 151 -4.26 12.48 0.46
N ARG A 152 -3.58 12.51 -0.70
CA ARG A 152 -3.24 11.31 -1.48
C ARG A 152 -2.34 10.33 -0.72
N ALA A 153 -1.42 10.83 0.08
CA ALA A 153 -0.57 10.01 0.94
C ALA A 153 -1.35 9.44 2.14
N ALA A 154 -2.27 10.22 2.71
CA ALA A 154 -3.14 9.79 3.79
C ALA A 154 -4.09 8.67 3.35
N TRP A 155 -4.65 8.76 2.14
CA TRP A 155 -5.40 7.67 1.52
C TRP A 155 -4.58 6.37 1.49
N ASP A 156 -3.37 6.43 0.89
CA ASP A 156 -2.52 5.25 0.75
C ASP A 156 -2.16 4.64 2.11
N PHE A 157 -1.85 5.48 3.11
CA PHE A 157 -1.57 5.03 4.46
C PHE A 157 -2.79 4.36 5.11
N ALA A 158 -3.95 5.01 5.09
CA ALA A 158 -5.17 4.46 5.70
C ALA A 158 -5.60 3.14 5.05
N ALA A 159 -5.54 3.07 3.70
CA ALA A 159 -5.82 1.85 2.95
C ALA A 159 -4.87 0.71 3.33
N GLU A 160 -3.57 0.98 3.48
CA GLU A 160 -2.59 -0.04 3.89
C GLU A 160 -2.74 -0.43 5.37
N MET A 161 -3.13 0.48 6.26
CA MET A 161 -3.39 0.15 7.67
C MET A 161 -4.60 -0.79 7.84
N LEU A 162 -5.61 -0.65 6.99
CA LEU A 162 -6.74 -1.58 6.94
C LEU A 162 -6.32 -2.92 6.34
N HIS A 163 -5.72 -2.90 5.15
CA HIS A 163 -5.35 -4.10 4.42
C HIS A 163 -4.33 -4.95 5.19
N TYR A 164 -3.22 -4.38 5.65
CA TYR A 164 -2.21 -5.17 6.37
C TYR A 164 -2.64 -5.54 7.80
N GLY A 165 -3.62 -4.84 8.37
CA GLY A 165 -4.24 -5.24 9.64
C GLY A 165 -5.12 -6.48 9.49
N GLU A 166 -5.94 -6.52 8.43
CA GLU A 166 -6.88 -7.62 8.17
C GLU A 166 -7.03 -7.87 6.65
N PRO A 167 -6.06 -8.53 5.98
CA PRO A 167 -5.97 -8.57 4.51
C PRO A 167 -7.08 -9.38 3.84
N GLU A 168 -7.73 -10.27 4.59
CA GLU A 168 -8.88 -11.04 4.12
C GLU A 168 -10.19 -10.24 4.14
N ARG A 169 -10.26 -9.18 4.97
CA ARG A 169 -11.45 -8.32 5.11
C ARG A 169 -11.40 -7.12 4.17
N TYR A 170 -10.20 -6.57 3.97
CA TYR A 170 -10.01 -5.33 3.22
C TYR A 170 -9.08 -5.56 2.03
N PRO A 171 -9.52 -5.31 0.78
CA PRO A 171 -8.61 -5.35 -0.36
C PRO A 171 -7.56 -4.24 -0.26
N LEU A 172 -6.43 -4.40 -0.95
CA LEU A 172 -5.42 -3.35 -1.02
C LEU A 172 -5.91 -2.21 -1.91
N MET A 173 -6.27 -1.07 -1.31
CA MET A 173 -6.86 0.10 -1.98
C MET A 173 -5.88 1.26 -2.17
N SER A 174 -4.57 1.01 -2.08
CA SER A 174 -3.56 2.05 -2.34
C SER A 174 -3.67 2.56 -3.78
N ARG A 175 -3.38 3.84 -4.00
CA ARG A 175 -3.53 4.46 -5.33
C ARG A 175 -2.59 3.91 -6.41
N TRP A 176 -1.53 3.19 -6.01
CA TRP A 176 -0.69 2.47 -6.98
C TRP A 176 -1.36 1.19 -7.49
N VAL A 177 -2.38 0.66 -6.79
CA VAL A 177 -3.26 -0.40 -7.31
C VAL A 177 -4.23 0.18 -8.32
N TRP A 178 -4.95 1.25 -7.96
CA TRP A 178 -5.80 2.02 -8.86
C TRP A 178 -6.02 3.44 -8.35
N ASP A 179 -5.96 4.42 -9.24
CA ASP A 179 -6.27 5.83 -8.97
C ASP A 179 -7.19 6.36 -10.06
N GLN A 180 -8.49 6.43 -9.78
CA GLN A 180 -9.50 6.99 -10.69
C GLN A 180 -9.15 8.42 -11.15
N GLY A 181 -8.52 9.24 -10.30
CA GLY A 181 -8.19 10.63 -10.61
C GLY A 181 -7.06 10.77 -11.63
N THR A 182 -6.16 9.78 -11.72
CA THR A 182 -5.09 9.75 -12.73
C THR A 182 -5.23 8.66 -13.78
N GLN A 183 -6.29 7.84 -13.70
CA GLN A 183 -6.54 6.72 -14.61
C GLN A 183 -5.32 5.81 -14.73
N SER A 184 -4.71 5.47 -13.59
CA SER A 184 -3.44 4.75 -13.53
C SER A 184 -3.39 3.81 -12.32
N GLY A 185 -2.48 2.84 -12.37
CA GLY A 185 -2.29 1.84 -11.32
C GLY A 185 -2.09 0.44 -11.89
N ALA A 186 -1.81 -0.53 -11.02
CA ALA A 186 -1.68 -1.94 -11.37
C ALA A 186 -2.87 -2.49 -12.16
N LEU A 187 -4.10 -2.13 -11.78
CA LEU A 187 -5.31 -2.67 -12.43
C LEU A 187 -5.40 -2.31 -13.91
N ARG A 188 -4.81 -1.17 -14.32
CA ARG A 188 -4.77 -0.77 -15.72
C ARG A 188 -4.05 -1.78 -16.60
N GLU A 189 -2.97 -2.37 -16.10
CA GLU A 189 -2.14 -3.31 -16.86
C GLU A 189 -2.87 -4.61 -17.13
N PHE A 190 -3.78 -5.03 -16.25
CA PHE A 190 -4.57 -6.24 -16.44
C PHE A 190 -5.73 -6.07 -17.43
N VAL A 191 -6.02 -4.85 -17.89
CA VAL A 191 -7.05 -4.61 -18.89
C VAL A 191 -6.44 -4.74 -20.28
N ARG A 192 -6.99 -5.63 -21.12
CA ARG A 192 -6.54 -5.79 -22.51
C ARG A 192 -6.72 -4.47 -23.27
N GLY A 193 -5.61 -3.92 -23.79
CA GLY A 193 -5.60 -2.62 -24.46
C GLY A 193 -5.79 -1.42 -23.53
N GLY A 194 -5.62 -1.59 -22.20
CA GLY A 194 -5.80 -0.54 -21.21
C GLY A 194 -4.82 0.64 -21.36
N ASP A 195 -3.68 0.43 -21.99
CA ASP A 195 -2.72 1.47 -22.39
C ASP A 195 -3.30 2.43 -23.44
N ALA A 196 -4.07 1.90 -24.40
CA ALA A 196 -4.76 2.68 -25.42
C ALA A 196 -6.08 3.31 -24.95
N MET A 197 -6.63 2.87 -23.81
CA MET A 197 -7.84 3.45 -23.25
C MET A 197 -7.58 4.84 -22.68
N ARG A 198 -8.42 5.81 -23.06
CA ARG A 198 -8.43 7.13 -22.44
C ARG A 198 -8.92 7.09 -20.99
N GLU A 199 -9.92 6.25 -20.74
CA GLU A 199 -10.55 6.06 -19.44
C GLU A 199 -10.86 4.57 -19.26
N VAL A 200 -10.46 4.01 -18.13
CA VAL A 200 -10.83 2.65 -17.70
C VAL A 200 -11.98 2.82 -16.71
N PRO A 201 -13.11 2.12 -16.86
CA PRO A 201 -14.33 2.38 -16.10
C PRO A 201 -14.29 1.91 -14.64
N PHE A 202 -13.12 1.91 -13.99
CA PHE A 202 -12.97 1.59 -12.58
C PHE A 202 -13.11 2.85 -11.71
N SER A 203 -13.93 2.76 -10.67
CA SER A 203 -14.02 3.78 -9.62
C SER A 203 -13.04 3.50 -8.47
N ASN A 204 -12.91 4.43 -7.53
CA ASN A 204 -12.24 4.20 -6.24
C ASN A 204 -13.16 3.56 -5.18
N ASP A 205 -14.28 2.96 -5.58
CA ASP A 205 -15.17 2.24 -4.66
C ASP A 205 -14.47 0.96 -4.15
N PRO A 206 -14.42 0.70 -2.82
CA PRO A 206 -13.87 -0.53 -2.27
C PRO A 206 -14.36 -1.81 -2.95
N ALA A 207 -15.61 -1.84 -3.41
CA ALA A 207 -16.20 -2.99 -4.10
C ALA A 207 -15.47 -3.36 -5.41
N VAL A 208 -14.91 -2.38 -6.11
CA VAL A 208 -14.10 -2.60 -7.33
C VAL A 208 -12.78 -3.27 -6.98
N PHE A 209 -12.11 -2.84 -5.91
CA PHE A 209 -10.89 -3.46 -5.42
C PHE A 209 -11.14 -4.90 -4.94
N GLU A 210 -12.27 -5.14 -4.28
CA GLU A 210 -12.68 -6.48 -3.85
C GLU A 210 -13.00 -7.39 -5.04
N GLY A 211 -13.70 -6.88 -6.07
CA GLY A 211 -13.91 -7.60 -7.32
C GLY A 211 -12.58 -8.00 -7.99
N ALA A 212 -11.63 -7.08 -8.05
CA ALA A 212 -10.28 -7.35 -8.58
C ALA A 212 -9.51 -8.36 -7.72
N ARG A 213 -9.59 -8.26 -6.39
CA ARG A 213 -8.96 -9.22 -5.45
C ARG A 213 -9.50 -10.63 -5.67
N ARG A 214 -10.82 -10.80 -5.80
CA ARG A 214 -11.45 -12.11 -6.07
C ARG A 214 -11.06 -12.69 -7.42
N TRP A 215 -10.95 -11.84 -8.44
CA TRP A 215 -10.45 -12.29 -9.74
C TRP A 215 -8.99 -12.77 -9.65
N LEU A 216 -8.10 -11.99 -9.03
CA LEU A 216 -6.69 -12.35 -8.83
C LEU A 216 -6.53 -13.63 -7.99
N ALA A 217 -7.35 -13.80 -6.95
CA ALA A 217 -7.45 -15.03 -6.16
C ALA A 217 -7.76 -16.25 -7.04
N GLY A 218 -8.78 -16.14 -7.90
CA GLY A 218 -9.12 -17.18 -8.87
C GLY A 218 -7.96 -17.52 -9.82
N GLN A 219 -7.22 -16.50 -10.25
CA GLN A 219 -6.03 -16.69 -11.10
C GLN A 219 -4.90 -17.42 -10.37
N LEU A 220 -4.62 -17.08 -9.11
CA LEU A 220 -3.63 -17.75 -8.27
C LEU A 220 -4.03 -19.19 -7.95
N ALA A 221 -5.31 -19.43 -7.65
CA ALA A 221 -5.86 -20.76 -7.43
C ALA A 221 -5.69 -21.65 -8.66
N ALA A 222 -5.83 -21.10 -9.88
CA ALA A 222 -5.55 -21.82 -11.12
C ALA A 222 -4.06 -22.18 -11.30
N GLN A 223 -3.15 -21.51 -10.58
CA GLN A 223 -1.72 -21.87 -10.49
C GLN A 223 -1.43 -22.83 -9.32
N GLY A 224 -2.45 -23.27 -8.57
CA GLY A 224 -2.28 -24.13 -7.40
C GLY A 224 -1.84 -23.41 -6.13
N ILE A 225 -1.94 -22.07 -6.09
CA ILE A 225 -1.62 -21.25 -4.91
C ILE A 225 -2.90 -21.01 -4.12
N TYR A 226 -2.93 -21.48 -2.87
CA TYR A 226 -4.08 -21.35 -1.96
C TYR A 226 -3.70 -20.82 -0.57
N ARG A 227 -2.41 -20.57 -0.35
CA ARG A 227 -1.86 -20.11 0.93
C ARG A 227 -1.30 -18.71 0.73
N ASP A 228 -1.46 -17.85 1.74
CA ASP A 228 -0.95 -16.48 1.75
C ASP A 228 -1.45 -15.70 0.52
N GLU A 229 -2.69 -15.97 0.11
CA GLU A 229 -3.29 -15.51 -1.15
C GLU A 229 -3.25 -13.98 -1.24
N ALA A 230 -3.65 -13.27 -0.19
CA ALA A 230 -3.59 -11.81 -0.15
C ALA A 230 -2.18 -11.26 -0.36
N LEU A 231 -1.14 -11.94 0.16
CA LEU A 231 0.25 -11.51 -0.02
C LEU A 231 0.73 -11.76 -1.45
N TRP A 232 0.35 -12.88 -2.05
CA TRP A 232 0.59 -13.15 -3.47
C TRP A 232 -0.09 -12.14 -4.39
N ILE A 233 -1.33 -11.77 -4.09
CA ILE A 233 -2.07 -10.71 -4.79
C ILE A 233 -1.28 -9.40 -4.74
N ASN A 234 -0.76 -9.02 -3.57
CA ASN A 234 0.04 -7.80 -3.41
C ASN A 234 1.31 -7.81 -4.25
N LEU A 235 1.98 -8.97 -4.35
CA LEU A 235 3.18 -9.14 -5.18
C LEU A 235 2.86 -9.00 -6.68
N VAL A 236 1.77 -9.62 -7.13
CA VAL A 236 1.33 -9.55 -8.54
C VAL A 236 0.90 -8.13 -8.92
N LEU A 237 0.11 -7.48 -8.06
CA LEU A 237 -0.26 -6.06 -8.24
C LEU A 237 0.98 -5.17 -8.28
N GLY A 238 1.94 -5.38 -7.37
CA GLY A 238 3.19 -4.63 -7.33
C GLY A 238 4.00 -4.80 -8.61
N GLN A 239 4.11 -6.03 -9.12
CA GLN A 239 4.80 -6.32 -10.39
C GLN A 239 4.12 -5.66 -11.59
N ALA A 240 2.78 -5.69 -11.65
CA ALA A 240 2.02 -5.01 -12.69
C ALA A 240 2.24 -3.49 -12.63
N TYR A 241 2.13 -2.88 -11.45
CA TYR A 241 2.39 -1.45 -11.29
C TYR A 241 3.81 -1.06 -11.69
N LEU A 242 4.82 -1.88 -11.41
CA LEU A 242 6.19 -1.60 -11.85
C LEU A 242 6.34 -1.67 -13.38
N ALA A 243 5.65 -2.58 -14.04
CA ALA A 243 5.63 -2.65 -15.50
C ALA A 243 5.03 -1.37 -16.10
N TYR A 244 3.86 -0.93 -15.60
CA TYR A 244 3.24 0.35 -15.94
C TYR A 244 4.19 1.54 -15.70
N PHE A 245 4.79 1.60 -14.51
CA PHE A 245 5.63 2.72 -14.12
C PHE A 245 6.90 2.83 -14.99
N ARG A 246 7.49 1.68 -15.35
CA ARG A 246 8.66 1.62 -16.24
C ARG A 246 8.34 1.98 -17.68
N SER A 247 7.17 1.58 -18.20
CA SER A 247 6.74 1.97 -19.54
C SER A 247 6.46 3.47 -19.63
N MET A 248 5.85 4.06 -18.59
CA MET A 248 5.48 5.48 -18.58
C MET A 248 6.65 6.45 -18.37
N THR A 249 7.74 6.00 -17.74
CA THR A 249 8.87 6.88 -17.37
C THR A 249 10.01 6.92 -18.38
N GLU A 250 9.96 6.15 -19.48
CA GLU A 250 11.02 6.06 -20.51
C GLU A 250 12.45 5.90 -19.92
N GLY A 251 12.56 5.31 -18.72
CA GLY A 251 13.83 5.15 -18.00
C GLY A 251 14.33 6.37 -17.20
N SER A 252 13.58 7.48 -17.14
CA SER A 252 13.88 8.61 -16.24
C SER A 252 13.18 8.43 -14.89
N LEU A 253 13.86 7.75 -13.98
CA LEU A 253 13.30 7.39 -12.67
C LEU A 253 13.76 8.38 -11.59
N GLY A 254 12.84 8.78 -10.71
CA GLY A 254 13.16 9.58 -9.51
C GLY A 254 14.12 8.84 -8.57
N ALA A 255 14.72 9.53 -7.60
CA ALA A 255 15.82 8.99 -6.76
C ALA A 255 15.56 7.60 -6.15
N ASP A 256 14.32 7.30 -5.72
CA ASP A 256 13.96 6.01 -5.11
C ASP A 256 13.83 4.85 -6.12
N PHE A 257 13.77 5.16 -7.42
CA PHE A 257 13.70 4.20 -8.53
C PHE A 257 14.81 4.40 -9.56
N GLY A 258 15.84 5.22 -9.28
CA GLY A 258 16.80 5.74 -10.26
C GLY A 258 17.47 4.72 -11.18
N ARG A 259 18.16 5.21 -12.24
CA ARG A 259 18.92 4.37 -13.18
C ARG A 259 19.81 3.39 -12.41
N GLY A 260 19.63 2.09 -12.65
CA GLY A 260 20.42 1.02 -12.06
C GLY A 260 19.80 0.29 -10.87
N VAL A 261 18.66 0.74 -10.31
CA VAL A 261 17.97 -0.04 -9.27
C VAL A 261 17.29 -1.27 -9.90
N PRO A 262 17.63 -2.50 -9.47
CA PRO A 262 17.02 -3.72 -9.99
C PRO A 262 15.49 -3.77 -9.80
N PRO A 263 14.71 -4.40 -10.71
CA PRO A 263 13.24 -4.45 -10.62
C PRO A 263 12.69 -5.02 -9.30
N ASN A 264 13.32 -6.08 -8.79
CA ASN A 264 13.04 -6.69 -7.50
C ASN A 264 13.25 -5.73 -6.32
N GLU A 265 14.32 -4.92 -6.32
CA GLU A 265 14.50 -3.89 -5.29
C GLU A 265 13.42 -2.81 -5.38
N GLN A 266 13.02 -2.42 -6.58
CA GLN A 266 11.92 -1.48 -6.78
C GLN A 266 10.60 -2.04 -6.24
N LEU A 267 10.35 -3.33 -6.44
CA LEU A 267 9.19 -4.03 -5.91
C LEU A 267 9.20 -4.05 -4.39
N LYS A 268 10.35 -4.42 -3.81
CA LYS A 268 10.54 -4.40 -2.36
C LYS A 268 10.30 -2.99 -1.79
N ARG A 269 10.81 -1.94 -2.44
CA ARG A 269 10.62 -0.54 -2.01
C ARG A 269 9.16 -0.11 -2.10
N LEU A 270 8.49 -0.40 -3.21
CA LEU A 270 7.07 -0.09 -3.42
C LEU A 270 6.21 -0.72 -2.32
N LEU A 271 6.45 -2.00 -2.03
CA LEU A 271 5.72 -2.77 -1.01
C LEU A 271 6.18 -2.46 0.42
N GLY A 272 7.26 -1.70 0.59
CA GLY A 272 7.80 -1.33 1.90
C GLY A 272 8.60 -2.42 2.61
N ILE A 273 9.00 -3.47 1.89
CA ILE A 273 9.71 -4.66 2.40
C ILE A 273 11.22 -4.64 2.06
N ASP A 274 11.75 -3.47 1.70
CA ASP A 274 13.14 -3.25 1.26
C ASP A 274 14.18 -3.22 2.38
N ALA A 275 13.79 -3.42 3.65
CA ALA A 275 14.73 -3.64 4.74
C ALA A 275 14.24 -4.70 5.70
N ALA A 276 15.19 -5.47 6.25
CA ALA A 276 14.97 -6.17 7.51
C ALA A 276 14.63 -5.14 8.61
N PRO A 277 13.67 -5.44 9.50
CA PRO A 277 13.39 -4.62 10.67
C PRO A 277 14.71 -4.29 11.41
N GLY A 278 15.02 -3.00 11.61
CA GLY A 278 16.20 -2.53 12.36
C GLY A 278 17.42 -2.06 11.55
N ALA A 279 17.44 -2.18 10.21
CA ALA A 279 18.67 -1.94 9.42
C ALA A 279 18.84 -0.53 8.79
N ARG A 280 17.94 0.44 8.97
CA ARG A 280 18.13 1.80 8.41
C ARG A 280 17.71 2.94 9.36
N PRO A 281 18.43 4.08 9.32
CA PRO A 281 18.03 5.31 9.98
C PRO A 281 16.76 5.89 9.32
N ASP A 282 15.88 6.41 10.18
CA ASP A 282 14.67 7.21 9.92
C ASP A 282 14.15 7.24 8.47
N ARG A 283 13.26 6.28 8.15
CA ARG A 283 12.56 6.20 6.85
C ARG A 283 11.49 7.28 6.68
N VAL A 284 11.25 8.02 7.74
CA VAL A 284 10.23 9.03 7.85
C VAL A 284 10.89 10.41 7.78
N LYS A 285 10.20 11.38 7.19
CA LYS A 285 10.74 12.74 7.11
C LYS A 285 10.34 13.52 8.36
N LYS A 286 11.19 13.49 9.38
CA LYS A 286 11.02 14.34 10.57
C LYS A 286 11.33 15.81 10.24
N PRO A 287 10.60 16.77 10.84
CA PRO A 287 10.98 18.18 10.76
C PRO A 287 12.43 18.34 11.26
N GLN A 288 13.25 19.13 10.54
CA GLN A 288 14.57 19.46 11.06
C GLN A 288 14.38 20.32 12.32
N ALA A 289 14.98 19.91 13.45
CA ALA A 289 15.08 20.78 14.61
C ALA A 289 15.72 22.11 14.16
N GLU A 290 15.07 23.23 14.45
CA GLU A 290 15.66 24.55 14.19
C GLU A 290 17.05 24.59 14.84
N LYS A 291 18.08 24.86 14.03
CA LYS A 291 19.41 25.10 14.57
C LYS A 291 19.30 26.29 15.53
N PRO A 292 19.79 26.20 16.78
CA PRO A 292 19.79 27.34 17.67
C PRO A 292 20.52 28.48 16.99
N ALA A 293 19.88 29.65 16.92
CA ALA A 293 20.44 30.84 16.32
C ALA A 293 21.83 31.08 16.90
N THR A 294 22.84 31.03 16.04
CA THR A 294 24.22 31.33 16.40
C THR A 294 24.23 32.76 16.94
N GLN A 295 24.44 32.90 18.25
CA GLN A 295 24.69 34.20 18.86
C GLN A 295 25.88 34.83 18.14
N SER A 296 25.60 35.90 17.40
CA SER A 296 26.63 36.74 16.81
C SER A 296 27.44 37.33 17.95
N LYS A 297 28.70 36.91 18.08
CA LYS A 297 29.68 37.56 18.93
C LYS A 297 29.93 38.95 18.37
N ALA A 298 29.45 39.97 19.08
CA ALA A 298 29.95 41.32 18.93
C ALA A 298 31.43 41.36 19.34
N HIS A 299 32.28 41.77 18.41
CA HIS A 299 33.62 42.28 18.66
C HIS A 299 33.80 43.55 17.85
#